data_AF-A0A1G3RS48-F1
#
_entry.id   AF-A0A1G3RS48-F1
#
_cell.length_a   1.000
_cell.length_b   1.000
_cell.length_c   1.000
_cell.angle_alpha   90.00
_cell.angle_beta   90.00
_cell.angle_gamma   90.00
#
_symmetry.space_group_name_H-M   'P 1'
#
loop_
_entity.id
_entity.type
_entity.pdbx_description
1 polymer ?
#
loop_
_entity_poly.entity_id
_entity_poly.type
_entity_poly.pdbx_seq_one_letter_code
_entity_poly.pdbx_strand_id
1 'polypeptide(L)'
;MNAKKLLIATLVIVMVLLPVLAEPLVDSLVTPREYQSSESFENGTVTMSWTLGGSLAWFAITAPTEGWVALGFGAESLMQGADMAIGWVEDDGKAFVLDCYATGPYGPHPPDTELGGKDNLAAFAATGKAGFTTIEFSRPIAASEANDKPIVPGEPFIWAYGPTDDLDEYHMVAGYGTLSTPDGGSAEASGTGSGSPSAAGAGSGTSSARQGSISGILVIVLPHSLPLVLSFILMTAGMLVARYGKKNKKWLAIHKPLGTGGALLGIIGLGFGVRMVALSTGMHFRVPHAWLGTTTLVLAVAAPILGQSMFKVKKNKAEVRKLHRWVGRAAIILMALTIISGLFQAGIL
;
A
#
# COMPACT_ATOMS: atom_id res chain seq x y z
N MET A 1 12.18 -63.01 -2.91
CA MET A 1 11.34 -62.14 -2.05
C MET A 1 9.92 -62.72 -2.01
N ASN A 2 9.34 -62.97 -0.84
CA ASN A 2 7.98 -63.54 -0.70
C ASN A 2 6.94 -62.59 -1.32
N ALA A 3 5.98 -63.10 -2.09
CA ALA A 3 4.91 -62.34 -2.73
C ALA A 3 4.17 -61.37 -1.78
N LYS A 4 4.03 -61.72 -0.49
CA LYS A 4 3.48 -60.81 0.54
C LYS A 4 4.37 -59.59 0.82
N LYS A 5 5.69 -59.75 0.81
CA LYS A 5 6.65 -58.64 0.97
C LYS A 5 6.70 -57.74 -0.27
N LEU A 6 6.53 -58.33 -1.46
CA LEU A 6 6.40 -57.55 -2.70
C LEU A 6 5.09 -56.75 -2.68
N LEU A 7 3.95 -57.37 -2.34
CA LEU A 7 2.65 -56.68 -2.28
C LEU A 7 2.62 -55.54 -1.25
N ILE A 8 3.20 -55.74 -0.06
CA ILE A 8 3.32 -54.70 0.96
C ILE A 8 4.26 -53.59 0.49
N ALA A 9 5.39 -53.91 -0.13
CA ALA A 9 6.29 -52.90 -0.69
C ALA A 9 5.61 -52.11 -1.83
N THR A 10 4.82 -52.75 -2.69
CA THR A 10 4.07 -52.06 -3.76
C THR A 10 2.95 -51.19 -3.18
N LEU A 11 2.23 -51.64 -2.14
CA LEU A 11 1.20 -50.85 -1.45
C LEU A 11 1.79 -49.64 -0.72
N VAL A 12 2.96 -49.79 -0.09
CA VAL A 12 3.68 -48.69 0.57
C VAL A 12 4.23 -47.72 -0.47
N ILE A 13 4.79 -48.20 -1.58
CA ILE A 13 5.26 -47.35 -2.68
C ILE A 13 4.08 -46.59 -3.32
N VAL A 14 2.93 -47.24 -3.51
CA VAL A 14 1.71 -46.60 -4.03
C VAL A 14 1.15 -45.57 -3.03
N MET A 15 1.10 -45.85 -1.71
CA MET A 15 0.69 -44.86 -0.70
C MET A 15 1.69 -43.69 -0.52
N VAL A 16 2.98 -43.92 -0.76
CA VAL A 16 4.03 -42.90 -0.59
C VAL A 16 4.21 -42.05 -1.87
N LEU A 17 3.90 -42.57 -3.07
CA LEU A 17 3.95 -41.82 -4.34
C LEU A 17 2.60 -41.22 -4.80
N LEU A 18 1.45 -41.66 -4.26
CA LEU A 18 0.15 -41.10 -4.64
C LEU A 18 -0.16 -39.66 -4.20
N PRO A 19 0.47 -39.02 -3.19
CA PRO A 19 0.07 -37.66 -2.82
C PRO A 19 0.59 -36.59 -3.79
N VAL A 20 1.39 -36.93 -4.80
CA VAL A 20 1.96 -35.96 -5.75
C VAL A 20 0.93 -35.48 -6.79
N LEU A 21 -0.24 -36.13 -6.89
CA LEU A 21 -1.25 -35.83 -7.92
C LEU A 21 -2.60 -35.33 -7.38
N ALA A 22 -2.77 -35.17 -6.07
CA ALA A 22 -4.01 -34.63 -5.51
C ALA A 22 -3.94 -33.09 -5.45
N GLU A 23 -5.01 -32.42 -5.87
CA GLU A 23 -5.18 -30.97 -5.68
C GLU A 23 -5.26 -30.65 -4.17
N PRO A 24 -4.69 -29.53 -3.70
CA PRO A 24 -4.82 -29.12 -2.30
C PRO A 24 -6.27 -28.97 -1.89
N LEU A 25 -6.57 -29.31 -0.63
CA LEU A 25 -7.89 -29.11 -0.08
C LEU A 25 -7.95 -27.72 0.56
N VAL A 26 -8.91 -26.90 0.15
CA VAL A 26 -9.08 -25.56 0.70
C VAL A 26 -10.01 -25.65 1.93
N ASP A 27 -9.44 -25.94 3.11
CA ASP A 27 -10.20 -26.24 4.34
C ASP A 27 -9.70 -25.53 5.63
N SER A 28 -8.83 -24.54 5.47
CA SER A 28 -8.12 -23.75 6.49
C SER A 28 -7.01 -24.51 7.25
N LEU A 29 -6.71 -25.76 6.90
CA LEU A 29 -5.73 -26.59 7.59
C LEU A 29 -4.57 -26.98 6.67
N VAL A 30 -3.58 -26.10 6.57
CA VAL A 30 -2.36 -26.35 5.79
C VAL A 30 -1.57 -27.52 6.39
N THR A 31 -1.59 -28.68 5.72
CA THR A 31 -0.86 -29.87 6.16
C THR A 31 0.50 -30.02 5.47
N PRO A 32 1.48 -30.73 6.10
CA PRO A 32 2.77 -30.96 5.48
C PRO A 32 2.65 -31.67 4.13
N ARG A 33 3.24 -31.08 3.08
CA ARG A 33 3.26 -31.57 1.68
C ARG A 33 1.92 -31.53 0.94
N GLU A 34 0.93 -30.83 1.47
CA GLU A 34 -0.30 -30.54 0.74
C GLU A 34 -0.06 -29.64 -0.46
N TYR A 35 0.74 -28.59 -0.26
CA TYR A 35 1.17 -27.70 -1.31
C TYR A 35 2.51 -28.16 -1.90
N GLN A 36 2.67 -28.01 -3.22
CA GLN A 36 3.88 -28.43 -3.93
C GLN A 36 5.08 -27.52 -3.66
N SER A 37 4.84 -26.26 -3.29
CA SER A 37 5.86 -25.26 -3.01
C SER A 37 5.51 -24.45 -1.77
N SER A 38 6.52 -23.99 -1.06
CA SER A 38 6.36 -23.09 0.08
C SER A 38 7.62 -22.28 0.33
N GLU A 39 7.42 -21.04 0.78
CA GLU A 39 8.47 -20.12 1.19
C GLU A 39 8.06 -19.43 2.49
N SER A 40 9.04 -19.04 3.31
CA SER A 40 8.80 -18.34 4.56
C SER A 40 9.51 -16.99 4.60
N PHE A 41 8.83 -16.00 5.16
CA PHE A 41 9.26 -14.61 5.30
C PHE A 41 9.25 -14.21 6.77
N GLU A 42 9.73 -13.00 7.09
CA GLU A 42 9.71 -12.45 8.46
C GLU A 42 10.25 -13.41 9.52
N ASN A 43 11.50 -13.85 9.32
CA ASN A 43 12.18 -14.83 10.19
C ASN A 43 11.40 -16.14 10.41
N GLY A 44 10.56 -16.51 9.43
CA GLY A 44 9.77 -17.75 9.48
C GLY A 44 8.38 -17.60 10.08
N THR A 45 7.93 -16.38 10.39
CA THR A 45 6.60 -16.14 10.97
C THR A 45 5.50 -16.01 9.93
N VAL A 46 5.85 -15.65 8.70
CA VAL A 46 4.93 -15.66 7.56
C VAL A 46 5.29 -16.83 6.67
N THR A 47 4.32 -17.67 6.32
CA THR A 47 4.53 -18.81 5.42
C THR A 47 3.54 -18.72 4.28
N MET A 48 4.08 -18.74 3.06
CA MET A 48 3.34 -18.81 1.81
C MET A 48 3.51 -20.20 1.21
N SER A 49 2.43 -20.81 0.75
CA SER A 49 2.42 -22.13 0.13
C SER A 49 1.55 -22.11 -1.11
N TRP A 50 1.95 -22.83 -2.17
CA TRP A 50 1.21 -22.86 -3.42
C TRP A 50 1.37 -24.15 -4.21
N THR A 51 0.37 -24.42 -5.03
CA THR A 51 0.36 -25.48 -6.04
C THR A 51 -0.20 -24.89 -7.33
N LEU A 52 0.46 -25.15 -8.46
CA LEU A 52 -0.02 -24.78 -9.77
C LEU A 52 -0.38 -26.06 -10.53
N GLY A 53 -1.65 -26.22 -10.93
CA GLY A 53 -2.12 -27.48 -11.50
C GLY A 53 -3.28 -27.31 -12.47
N GLY A 54 -3.16 -27.91 -13.65
CA GLY A 54 -4.20 -27.82 -14.69
C GLY A 54 -4.49 -26.36 -15.06
N SER A 55 -5.71 -25.90 -14.78
CA SER A 55 -6.17 -24.53 -15.01
C SER A 55 -6.28 -23.68 -13.75
N LEU A 56 -5.99 -24.23 -12.56
CA LEU A 56 -6.15 -23.56 -11.28
C LEU A 56 -4.80 -23.41 -10.55
N ALA A 57 -4.73 -22.40 -9.71
CA ALA A 57 -3.68 -22.22 -8.73
C ALA A 57 -4.32 -22.26 -7.33
N TRP A 58 -3.65 -22.90 -6.39
CA TRP A 58 -4.03 -22.97 -4.99
C TRP A 58 -2.97 -22.27 -4.16
N PHE A 59 -3.42 -21.49 -3.19
CA PHE A 59 -2.58 -20.66 -2.36
C PHE A 59 -3.00 -20.79 -0.91
N ALA A 60 -2.02 -20.83 -0.02
CA ALA A 60 -2.20 -20.66 1.41
C ALA A 60 -1.18 -19.64 1.93
N ILE A 61 -1.63 -18.69 2.75
CA ILE A 61 -0.73 -17.78 3.45
C ILE A 61 -1.12 -17.70 4.93
N THR A 62 -0.13 -17.88 5.79
CA THR A 62 -0.26 -17.78 7.25
C THR A 62 0.61 -16.64 7.77
N ALA A 63 0.06 -15.79 8.62
CA ALA A 63 0.76 -14.63 9.18
C ALA A 63 0.42 -14.42 10.68
N PRO A 64 1.32 -13.80 11.47
CA PRO A 64 1.14 -13.60 12.91
C PRO A 64 0.23 -12.41 13.21
N THR A 65 -1.07 -12.57 12.93
CA THR A 65 -2.10 -11.58 13.22
C THR A 65 -3.44 -12.22 13.60
N GLU A 66 -4.27 -11.46 14.30
CA GLU A 66 -5.70 -11.74 14.49
C GLU A 66 -6.59 -10.98 13.50
N GLY A 67 -6.00 -10.16 12.63
CA GLY A 67 -6.69 -9.41 11.58
C GLY A 67 -6.53 -10.01 10.19
N TRP A 68 -6.67 -9.17 9.16
CA TRP A 68 -6.62 -9.62 7.77
C TRP A 68 -5.22 -10.03 7.29
N VAL A 69 -5.19 -10.92 6.29
CA VAL A 69 -4.02 -11.34 5.51
C VAL A 69 -4.31 -11.16 4.03
N ALA A 70 -3.34 -10.70 3.26
CA ALA A 70 -3.49 -10.44 1.83
C ALA A 70 -2.35 -11.04 1.01
N LEU A 71 -2.70 -11.47 -0.20
CA LEU A 71 -1.79 -11.90 -1.26
C LEU A 71 -2.17 -11.20 -2.55
N GLY A 72 -1.19 -10.68 -3.30
CA GLY A 72 -1.41 -9.95 -4.54
C GLY A 72 -0.44 -10.32 -5.65
N PHE A 73 -0.92 -10.29 -6.89
CA PHE A 73 -0.18 -10.68 -8.09
C PHE A 73 -0.16 -9.57 -9.13
N GLY A 74 0.90 -9.50 -9.93
CA GLY A 74 0.98 -8.59 -11.09
C GLY A 74 0.98 -7.10 -10.73
N ALA A 75 1.49 -6.74 -9.54
CA ALA A 75 1.62 -5.36 -9.11
C ALA A 75 2.56 -4.56 -10.03
N GLU A 76 2.12 -3.37 -10.44
CA GLU A 76 2.84 -2.51 -11.38
C GLU A 76 3.67 -1.44 -10.67
N SER A 77 3.09 -0.85 -9.61
CA SER A 77 3.75 0.15 -8.78
C SER A 77 3.26 0.07 -7.34
N LEU A 78 4.14 -0.33 -6.40
CA LEU A 78 3.75 -0.72 -5.05
C LEU A 78 2.69 -1.82 -5.12
N MET A 79 1.44 -1.56 -4.71
CA MET A 79 0.33 -2.50 -4.94
C MET A 79 -0.59 -2.11 -6.10
N GLN A 80 -0.39 -0.95 -6.74
CA GLN A 80 -1.22 -0.54 -7.86
C GLN A 80 -1.24 -1.60 -8.97
N GLY A 81 -2.43 -1.92 -9.43
CA GLY A 81 -2.66 -2.91 -10.48
C GLY A 81 -2.55 -4.34 -10.00
N ALA A 82 -2.30 -4.57 -8.71
CA ALA A 82 -2.29 -5.91 -8.15
C ALA A 82 -3.70 -6.48 -8.10
N ASP A 83 -3.81 -7.72 -8.52
CA ASP A 83 -4.96 -8.59 -8.35
C ASP A 83 -4.75 -9.38 -7.05
N MET A 84 -5.68 -9.24 -6.11
CA MET A 84 -5.46 -9.52 -4.70
C MET A 84 -6.55 -10.40 -4.10
N ALA A 85 -6.12 -11.37 -3.30
CA ALA A 85 -7.00 -12.03 -2.34
C ALA A 85 -6.74 -11.46 -0.94
N ILE A 86 -7.78 -11.02 -0.25
CA ILE A 86 -7.70 -10.50 1.12
C ILE A 86 -8.68 -11.26 1.99
N GLY A 87 -8.23 -11.87 3.08
CA GLY A 87 -9.08 -12.67 3.95
C GLY A 87 -8.83 -12.47 5.44
N TRP A 88 -9.85 -12.77 6.23
CA TRP A 88 -9.90 -12.61 7.68
C TRP A 88 -10.93 -13.57 8.29
N VAL A 89 -11.02 -13.59 9.62
CA VAL A 89 -12.02 -14.38 10.35
C VAL A 89 -12.70 -13.47 11.37
N GLU A 90 -14.02 -13.29 11.22
CA GLU A 90 -14.81 -12.48 12.15
C GLU A 90 -14.88 -13.10 13.56
N ASP A 91 -15.25 -12.29 14.55
CA ASP A 91 -15.42 -12.70 15.96
C ASP A 91 -16.34 -13.92 16.17
N ASP A 92 -17.31 -14.15 15.27
CA ASP A 92 -18.22 -15.29 15.32
C ASP A 92 -17.62 -16.58 14.72
N GLY A 93 -16.38 -16.53 14.26
CA GLY A 93 -15.63 -17.62 13.64
C GLY A 93 -15.88 -17.77 12.14
N LYS A 94 -16.62 -16.86 11.50
CA LYS A 94 -16.90 -16.92 10.07
C LYS A 94 -15.71 -16.44 9.25
N ALA A 95 -15.29 -17.29 8.31
CA ALA A 95 -14.21 -17.04 7.38
C ALA A 95 -14.66 -16.20 6.18
N PHE A 96 -13.82 -15.25 5.77
CA PHE A 96 -13.99 -14.47 4.55
C PHE A 96 -12.68 -14.41 3.77
N VAL A 97 -12.78 -14.50 2.44
CA VAL A 97 -11.72 -14.12 1.51
C VAL A 97 -12.40 -13.39 0.35
N LEU A 98 -11.89 -12.23 0.00
CA LEU A 98 -12.39 -11.40 -1.10
C LEU A 98 -11.39 -11.39 -2.25
N ASP A 99 -11.94 -11.47 -3.45
CA ASP A 99 -11.24 -11.14 -4.69
C ASP A 99 -11.31 -9.63 -4.93
N CYS A 100 -10.16 -8.99 -4.96
CA CYS A 100 -10.01 -7.54 -4.92
C CYS A 100 -8.96 -7.06 -5.93
N TYR A 101 -9.09 -5.81 -6.35
CA TYR A 101 -8.12 -5.19 -7.24
C TYR A 101 -7.63 -3.87 -6.67
N ALA A 102 -6.30 -3.72 -6.56
CA ALA A 102 -5.70 -2.50 -6.07
C ALA A 102 -5.70 -1.40 -7.15
N THR A 103 -6.59 -0.43 -7.00
CA THR A 103 -6.76 0.67 -7.98
C THR A 103 -5.66 1.72 -7.91
N GLY A 104 -4.83 1.69 -6.87
CA GLY A 104 -3.81 2.69 -6.59
C GLY A 104 -2.63 2.16 -5.78
N PRO A 105 -1.54 2.93 -5.68
CA PRO A 105 -0.29 2.49 -5.05
C PRO A 105 -0.41 2.27 -3.53
N TYR A 106 -1.46 2.81 -2.92
CA TYR A 106 -1.82 2.67 -1.51
C TYR A 106 -3.31 2.32 -1.35
N GLY A 107 -3.88 1.71 -2.38
CA GLY A 107 -5.29 1.32 -2.42
C GLY A 107 -6.17 2.42 -2.99
N PRO A 108 -7.51 2.25 -2.88
CA PRO A 108 -8.19 1.12 -2.27
C PRO A 108 -8.02 -0.18 -3.06
N HIS A 109 -8.42 -1.29 -2.44
CA HIS A 109 -8.56 -2.60 -3.05
C HIS A 109 -10.02 -3.07 -2.91
N PRO A 110 -10.98 -2.41 -3.58
CA PRO A 110 -12.38 -2.84 -3.54
C PRO A 110 -12.51 -4.24 -4.17
N PRO A 111 -13.56 -4.99 -3.80
CA PRO A 111 -13.89 -6.23 -4.48
C PRO A 111 -14.05 -6.04 -5.98
N ASP A 112 -13.62 -7.01 -6.77
CA ASP A 112 -13.67 -6.93 -8.23
C ASP A 112 -15.08 -6.70 -8.77
N THR A 113 -16.07 -7.28 -8.09
CA THR A 113 -17.50 -7.10 -8.38
C THR A 113 -17.96 -5.65 -8.28
N GLU A 114 -17.34 -4.82 -7.44
CA GLU A 114 -17.64 -3.38 -7.34
C GLU A 114 -17.04 -2.58 -8.50
N LEU A 115 -15.99 -3.11 -9.13
CA LEU A 115 -15.35 -2.55 -10.32
C LEU A 115 -15.95 -3.06 -11.63
N GLY A 116 -17.01 -3.89 -11.55
CA GLY A 116 -17.67 -4.49 -12.70
C GLY A 116 -16.99 -5.76 -13.24
N GLY A 117 -16.01 -6.29 -12.50
CA GLY A 117 -15.44 -7.63 -12.72
C GLY A 117 -16.25 -8.72 -12.01
N LYS A 118 -15.69 -9.92 -11.95
CA LYS A 118 -16.25 -11.07 -11.24
C LYS A 118 -15.41 -11.41 -10.01
N ASP A 119 -16.01 -12.18 -9.11
CA ASP A 119 -15.26 -12.93 -8.12
C ASP A 119 -14.76 -14.21 -8.79
N ASN A 120 -13.43 -14.37 -8.85
CA ASN A 120 -12.74 -15.45 -9.52
C ASN A 120 -12.18 -16.50 -8.54
N LEU A 121 -12.54 -16.44 -7.26
CA LEU A 121 -12.22 -17.49 -6.30
C LEU A 121 -13.08 -18.74 -6.56
N ALA A 122 -12.42 -19.86 -6.83
CA ALA A 122 -13.06 -21.15 -7.02
C ALA A 122 -13.40 -21.83 -5.68
N ALA A 123 -12.56 -21.62 -4.66
CA ALA A 123 -12.78 -22.02 -3.28
C ALA A 123 -11.97 -21.11 -2.37
N PHE A 124 -12.42 -20.94 -1.13
CA PHE A 124 -11.65 -20.26 -0.09
C PHE A 124 -11.96 -20.81 1.30
N ALA A 125 -11.01 -20.64 2.21
CA ALA A 125 -11.14 -20.93 3.64
C ALA A 125 -10.25 -19.98 4.43
N ALA A 126 -10.59 -19.72 5.70
CA ALA A 126 -9.74 -18.97 6.60
C ALA A 126 -9.88 -19.47 8.03
N THR A 127 -8.81 -19.36 8.82
CA THR A 127 -8.82 -19.65 10.26
C THR A 127 -8.00 -18.60 11.02
N GLY A 128 -8.53 -18.13 12.13
CA GLY A 128 -7.82 -17.32 13.13
C GLY A 128 -7.58 -18.16 14.38
N LYS A 129 -6.34 -18.59 14.63
CA LYS A 129 -6.03 -19.43 15.79
C LYS A 129 -4.65 -19.14 16.36
N ALA A 130 -4.58 -19.02 17.68
CA ALA A 130 -3.33 -18.83 18.43
C ALA A 130 -2.50 -17.61 18.00
N GLY A 131 -3.17 -16.50 17.64
CA GLY A 131 -2.51 -15.26 17.18
C GLY A 131 -2.02 -15.32 15.73
N PHE A 132 -2.48 -16.30 14.95
CA PHE A 132 -2.21 -16.40 13.53
C PHE A 132 -3.51 -16.43 12.74
N THR A 133 -3.46 -15.82 11.56
CA THR A 133 -4.50 -15.92 10.55
C THR A 133 -3.92 -16.64 9.35
N THR A 134 -4.64 -17.67 8.92
CA THR A 134 -4.34 -18.43 7.70
C THR A 134 -5.50 -18.26 6.76
N ILE A 135 -5.20 -17.88 5.51
CA ILE A 135 -6.18 -17.90 4.43
C ILE A 135 -5.72 -18.91 3.38
N GLU A 136 -6.67 -19.62 2.81
CA GLU A 136 -6.48 -20.53 1.68
C GLU A 136 -7.49 -20.17 0.61
N PHE A 137 -7.07 -20.24 -0.65
CA PHE A 137 -7.97 -20.05 -1.77
C PHE A 137 -7.43 -20.69 -3.03
N SER A 138 -8.33 -20.89 -4.00
CA SER A 138 -7.96 -21.29 -5.34
C SER A 138 -8.61 -20.40 -6.38
N ARG A 139 -7.94 -20.21 -7.51
CA ARG A 139 -8.43 -19.39 -8.62
C ARG A 139 -7.84 -19.82 -9.97
N PRO A 140 -8.43 -19.42 -11.10
CA PRO A 140 -7.85 -19.66 -12.42
C PRO A 140 -6.43 -19.10 -12.58
N ILE A 141 -5.56 -19.86 -13.25
CA ILE A 141 -4.21 -19.40 -13.63
C ILE A 141 -4.28 -18.31 -14.72
N ALA A 142 -5.19 -18.48 -15.67
CA ALA A 142 -5.37 -17.52 -16.75
C ALA A 142 -6.22 -16.33 -16.26
N ALA A 143 -5.77 -15.11 -16.58
CA ALA A 143 -6.59 -13.93 -16.40
C ALA A 143 -7.84 -14.02 -17.28
N SER A 144 -9.00 -13.68 -16.72
CA SER A 144 -10.27 -13.71 -17.42
C SER A 144 -10.81 -12.32 -17.76
N GLU A 145 -10.42 -11.30 -16.97
CA GLU A 145 -10.89 -9.92 -17.07
C GLU A 145 -9.75 -8.90 -16.88
N ALA A 146 -10.06 -7.60 -16.99
CA ALA A 146 -9.04 -6.54 -16.95
C ALA A 146 -8.38 -6.36 -15.57
N ASN A 147 -9.11 -6.71 -14.51
CA ASN A 147 -8.64 -6.66 -13.13
C ASN A 147 -7.89 -7.96 -12.74
N ASP A 148 -8.02 -9.02 -13.53
CA ASP A 148 -7.29 -10.26 -13.31
C ASP A 148 -5.84 -10.15 -13.82
N LYS A 149 -4.90 -10.72 -13.07
CA LYS A 149 -3.52 -10.96 -13.48
C LYS A 149 -3.26 -12.46 -13.63
N PRO A 150 -2.59 -12.89 -14.72
CA PRO A 150 -2.27 -14.29 -14.89
C PRO A 150 -1.24 -14.74 -13.84
N ILE A 151 -1.39 -15.96 -13.35
CA ILE A 151 -0.44 -16.58 -12.43
C ILE A 151 0.71 -17.17 -13.25
N VAL A 152 1.86 -16.50 -13.21
CA VAL A 152 3.03 -16.87 -14.04
C VAL A 152 4.22 -17.22 -13.14
N PRO A 153 4.78 -18.43 -13.24
CA PRO A 153 6.00 -18.77 -12.53
C PRO A 153 7.16 -17.83 -12.88
N GLY A 154 7.93 -17.44 -11.87
CA GLY A 154 9.04 -16.48 -11.97
C GLY A 154 8.61 -15.02 -11.79
N GLU A 155 7.32 -14.71 -11.82
CA GLU A 155 6.82 -13.37 -11.52
C GLU A 155 6.70 -13.13 -10.01
N PRO A 156 6.84 -11.88 -9.56
CA PRO A 156 6.71 -11.53 -8.16
C PRO A 156 5.25 -11.55 -7.69
N PHE A 157 5.06 -11.92 -6.43
CA PHE A 157 3.84 -11.66 -5.68
C PHE A 157 4.16 -10.74 -4.49
N ILE A 158 3.14 -10.03 -4.02
CA ILE A 158 3.20 -9.23 -2.79
C ILE A 158 2.31 -9.87 -1.73
N TRP A 159 2.67 -9.68 -0.47
CA TRP A 159 1.87 -10.14 0.66
C TRP A 159 1.88 -9.09 1.77
N ALA A 160 0.82 -9.06 2.58
CA ALA A 160 0.72 -8.18 3.74
C ALA A 160 -0.24 -8.75 4.78
N TYR A 161 -0.17 -8.24 6.01
CA TYR A 161 -1.19 -8.50 7.03
C TYR A 161 -1.43 -7.28 7.92
N GLY A 162 -2.68 -7.10 8.33
CA GLY A 162 -3.18 -5.98 9.12
C GLY A 162 -3.39 -6.31 10.59
N PRO A 163 -3.55 -5.29 11.45
CA PRO A 163 -3.77 -5.47 12.90
C PRO A 163 -5.21 -5.83 13.26
N THR A 164 -6.18 -5.63 12.36
CA THR A 164 -7.62 -5.81 12.58
C THR A 164 -8.29 -6.40 11.32
N ASP A 165 -9.59 -6.66 11.39
CA ASP A 165 -10.41 -7.05 10.24
C ASP A 165 -10.85 -5.85 9.37
N ASP A 166 -10.45 -4.62 9.74
CA ASP A 166 -10.68 -3.45 8.92
C ASP A 166 -9.68 -3.44 7.76
N LEU A 167 -10.16 -3.83 6.58
CA LEU A 167 -9.37 -3.85 5.35
C LEU A 167 -8.88 -2.44 4.95
N ASP A 168 -9.49 -1.40 5.51
CA ASP A 168 -9.06 -0.03 5.31
C ASP A 168 -7.93 0.42 6.27
N GLU A 169 -7.52 -0.42 7.22
CA GLU A 169 -6.39 -0.13 8.09
C GLU A 169 -5.04 -0.45 7.41
N TYR A 170 -4.00 0.33 7.75
CA TYR A 170 -2.66 0.08 7.22
C TYR A 170 -2.11 -1.28 7.73
N HIS A 171 -1.48 -2.02 6.83
CA HIS A 171 -0.79 -3.27 7.18
C HIS A 171 0.29 -3.02 8.24
N MET A 172 0.46 -3.99 9.15
CA MET A 172 1.58 -4.00 10.10
C MET A 172 2.89 -4.31 9.39
N VAL A 173 2.87 -5.31 8.51
CA VAL A 173 4.02 -5.79 7.75
C VAL A 173 3.58 -6.16 6.34
N ALA A 174 4.47 -5.92 5.38
CA ALA A 174 4.30 -6.29 3.98
C ALA A 174 5.64 -6.73 3.39
N GLY A 175 5.57 -7.58 2.38
CA GLY A 175 6.74 -8.07 1.66
C GLY A 175 6.38 -8.56 0.27
N TYR A 176 7.36 -9.20 -0.37
CA TYR A 176 7.20 -9.80 -1.69
C TYR A 176 7.96 -11.13 -1.74
N GLY A 177 7.55 -11.98 -2.66
CA GLY A 177 8.22 -13.23 -3.01
C GLY A 177 8.14 -13.48 -4.50
N THR A 178 8.68 -14.61 -4.94
CA THR A 178 8.64 -15.02 -6.36
C THR A 178 7.94 -16.36 -6.47
N LEU A 179 7.00 -16.47 -7.40
CA LEU A 179 6.28 -17.72 -7.60
C LEU A 179 7.18 -18.75 -8.30
N SER A 180 7.83 -19.65 -7.58
CA SER A 180 8.64 -20.71 -8.19
C SER A 180 7.80 -21.92 -8.62
N THR A 181 8.29 -22.68 -9.59
CA THR A 181 7.82 -24.05 -9.81
C THR A 181 8.56 -24.99 -8.86
N PRO A 182 7.95 -26.11 -8.42
CA PRO A 182 8.69 -27.15 -7.71
C PRO A 182 9.87 -27.58 -8.57
N ASP A 183 11.09 -27.49 -8.04
CA ASP A 183 12.31 -27.82 -8.76
C ASP A 183 12.18 -29.21 -9.40
N GLY A 184 12.00 -29.24 -10.72
CA GLY A 184 12.53 -30.34 -11.51
C GLY A 184 14.03 -30.27 -11.29
N GLY A 185 14.56 -31.21 -10.51
CA GLY A 185 15.96 -31.25 -10.13
C GLY A 185 16.86 -30.86 -11.30
N SER A 186 17.80 -29.96 -11.03
CA SER A 186 18.86 -29.54 -11.93
C SER A 186 19.27 -30.67 -12.87
N ALA A 187 18.76 -30.61 -14.11
CA ALA A 187 19.24 -31.47 -15.16
C ALA A 187 20.68 -31.03 -15.44
N GLU A 188 21.63 -31.77 -14.88
CA GLU A 188 22.98 -31.84 -15.41
C GLU A 188 22.87 -32.25 -16.88
N ALA A 189 22.79 -31.26 -17.76
CA ALA A 189 23.11 -31.42 -19.15
C ALA A 189 24.62 -31.63 -19.26
N SER A 190 25.04 -32.87 -19.05
CA SER A 190 26.30 -33.41 -19.55
C SER A 190 26.23 -33.47 -21.08
N GLY A 191 26.40 -32.30 -21.70
CA GLY A 191 26.54 -32.13 -23.13
C GLY A 191 27.98 -31.79 -23.48
N THR A 192 28.69 -32.76 -24.03
CA THR A 192 30.02 -32.61 -24.62
C THR A 192 29.97 -31.64 -25.80
N GLY A 193 30.68 -30.52 -25.70
CA GLY A 193 30.78 -29.52 -26.75
C GLY A 193 32.11 -28.78 -26.69
N SER A 194 33.02 -29.15 -27.60
CA SER A 194 34.32 -28.55 -27.81
C SER A 194 34.25 -27.09 -28.30
N GLY A 195 34.97 -26.18 -27.64
CA GLY A 195 35.21 -24.83 -28.13
C GLY A 195 36.08 -24.01 -27.17
N SER A 196 37.32 -23.74 -27.57
CA SER A 196 38.30 -22.90 -26.87
C SER A 196 37.99 -21.39 -27.02
N PRO A 197 38.67 -20.51 -26.25
CA PRO A 197 38.07 -19.30 -25.67
C PRO A 197 38.24 -18.03 -26.51
N SER A 198 37.34 -17.06 -26.35
CA SER A 198 37.56 -15.68 -26.79
C SER A 198 36.80 -14.67 -25.91
N ALA A 199 37.62 -13.91 -25.17
CA ALA A 199 37.50 -12.49 -24.88
C ALA A 199 36.22 -11.90 -24.25
N ALA A 200 36.45 -11.39 -23.04
CA ALA A 200 36.15 -10.03 -22.60
C ALA A 200 34.68 -9.66 -22.32
N GLY A 201 34.42 -9.43 -21.03
CA GLY A 201 33.25 -8.70 -20.55
C GLY A 201 33.21 -8.74 -19.03
N ALA A 202 33.98 -7.87 -18.39
CA ALA A 202 33.88 -7.63 -16.95
C ALA A 202 32.45 -7.16 -16.62
N GLY A 203 31.63 -8.07 -16.10
CA GLY A 203 30.35 -7.79 -15.49
C GLY A 203 30.54 -7.74 -13.99
N SER A 204 30.83 -6.55 -13.46
CA SER A 204 30.74 -6.26 -12.05
C SER A 204 29.36 -6.68 -11.53
N GLY A 205 29.34 -7.67 -10.64
CA GLY A 205 28.19 -7.98 -9.82
C GLY A 205 27.80 -6.73 -9.04
N THR A 206 26.78 -6.04 -9.54
CA THR A 206 25.95 -5.16 -8.73
C THR A 206 24.58 -5.79 -8.79
N SER A 207 24.21 -6.39 -7.67
CA SER A 207 22.82 -6.65 -7.32
C SER A 207 22.09 -5.32 -7.42
N SER A 208 21.53 -5.02 -8.59
CA SER A 208 20.51 -4.01 -8.72
C SER A 208 19.28 -4.60 -8.08
N ALA A 209 19.23 -4.48 -6.75
CA ALA A 209 17.96 -4.35 -6.06
C ALA A 209 17.18 -3.31 -6.86
N ARG A 210 16.13 -3.76 -7.56
CA ARG A 210 15.15 -2.85 -8.15
C ARG A 210 14.44 -2.21 -6.98
N GLN A 211 15.06 -1.15 -6.51
CA GLN A 211 14.50 -0.08 -5.71
C GLN A 211 13.17 0.27 -6.37
N GLY A 212 12.06 -0.15 -5.75
CA GLY A 212 10.74 0.38 -6.07
C GLY A 212 10.90 1.89 -6.07
N SER A 213 10.77 2.49 -7.24
CA SER A 213 11.39 3.78 -7.49
C SER A 213 10.77 4.81 -6.55
N ILE A 214 11.54 5.27 -5.57
CA ILE A 214 11.26 6.40 -4.67
C ILE A 214 10.71 7.60 -5.49
N SER A 215 11.08 7.67 -6.77
CA SER A 215 10.56 8.53 -7.83
C SER A 215 9.03 8.61 -7.92
N GLY A 216 8.26 7.51 -7.85
CA GLY A 216 6.80 7.55 -8.07
C GLY A 216 6.05 8.27 -6.94
N ILE A 217 6.39 7.92 -5.70
CA ILE A 217 5.83 8.53 -4.48
C ILE A 217 6.22 10.02 -4.41
N LEU A 218 7.49 10.33 -4.68
CA LEU A 218 7.97 11.72 -4.73
C LEU A 218 7.27 12.52 -5.83
N VAL A 219 7.06 11.95 -7.02
CA VAL A 219 6.39 12.65 -8.14
C VAL A 219 4.95 13.05 -7.79
N ILE A 220 4.27 12.26 -6.96
CA ILE A 220 2.86 12.48 -6.60
C ILE A 220 2.73 13.34 -5.33
N VAL A 221 3.60 13.15 -4.33
CA VAL A 221 3.53 13.84 -3.02
C VAL A 221 4.24 15.20 -3.02
N LEU A 222 5.31 15.38 -3.80
CA LEU A 222 6.04 16.66 -3.87
C LEU A 222 5.18 17.83 -4.39
N PRO A 223 4.37 17.69 -5.46
CA PRO A 223 3.53 18.78 -5.95
C PRO A 223 2.48 19.26 -4.93
N HIS A 224 2.04 18.40 -4.02
CA HIS A 224 1.13 18.77 -2.93
C HIS A 224 1.86 19.45 -1.77
N SER A 225 2.97 18.87 -1.32
CA SER A 225 3.69 19.30 -0.11
C SER A 225 4.48 20.60 -0.29
N LEU A 226 5.12 20.81 -1.45
CA LEU A 226 5.97 21.99 -1.68
C LEU A 226 5.20 23.32 -1.58
N PRO A 227 4.03 23.51 -2.25
CA PRO A 227 3.24 24.73 -2.09
C PRO A 227 2.76 24.95 -0.65
N LEU A 228 2.46 23.89 0.11
CA LEU A 228 2.01 23.98 1.50
C LEU A 228 3.13 24.43 2.44
N VAL A 229 4.34 23.90 2.28
CA VAL A 229 5.52 24.35 3.04
C VAL A 229 5.85 25.81 2.71
N LEU A 230 5.83 26.17 1.42
CA LEU A 230 6.08 27.55 1.01
C LEU A 230 4.98 28.50 1.54
N SER A 231 3.71 28.07 1.53
CA SER A 231 2.60 28.78 2.15
C SER A 231 2.86 29.06 3.63
N PHE A 232 3.28 28.05 4.40
CA PHE A 232 3.61 28.18 5.81
C PHE A 232 4.76 29.16 6.06
N ILE A 233 5.83 29.08 5.26
CA ILE A 233 6.98 30.01 5.35
C ILE A 233 6.52 31.44 5.09
N LEU A 234 5.76 31.70 4.01
CA LEU A 234 5.31 33.05 3.67
C LEU A 234 4.35 33.62 4.72
N MET A 235 3.39 32.83 5.21
CA MET A 235 2.44 33.29 6.23
C MET A 235 3.13 33.56 7.57
N THR A 236 4.10 32.71 7.96
CA THR A 236 4.92 32.91 9.15
C THR A 236 5.79 34.16 9.02
N ALA A 237 6.45 34.35 7.87
CA ALA A 237 7.19 35.57 7.58
C ALA A 237 6.29 36.81 7.65
N GLY A 238 5.08 36.74 7.10
CA GLY A 238 4.06 37.78 7.20
C GLY A 238 3.73 38.12 8.66
N MET A 239 3.54 37.12 9.52
CA MET A 239 3.28 37.31 10.95
C MET A 239 4.47 37.94 11.68
N LEU A 240 5.70 37.48 11.38
CA LEU A 240 6.93 38.04 11.96
C LEU A 240 7.16 39.50 11.55
N VAL A 241 6.92 39.85 10.28
CA VAL A 241 6.98 41.25 9.80
C VAL A 241 5.95 42.11 10.54
N ALA A 242 4.72 41.62 10.73
CA ALA A 242 3.71 42.36 11.48
C ALA A 242 4.04 42.50 12.98
N ARG A 243 4.82 41.57 13.55
CA ARG A 243 5.22 41.60 14.96
C ARG A 243 6.44 42.50 15.20
N TYR A 244 7.49 42.34 14.41
CA TYR A 244 8.81 42.93 14.65
C TYR A 244 9.18 44.04 13.65
N GLY A 245 8.61 44.01 12.44
CA GLY A 245 8.96 44.92 11.35
C GLY A 245 8.35 46.33 11.43
N LYS A 246 7.56 46.64 12.47
CA LYS A 246 6.78 47.89 12.56
C LYS A 246 7.60 49.19 12.52
N LYS A 247 8.90 49.14 12.83
CA LYS A 247 9.81 50.29 12.72
C LYS A 247 9.98 50.76 11.27
N ASN A 248 9.82 49.86 10.29
CA ASN A 248 9.90 50.18 8.87
C ASN A 248 8.52 50.63 8.35
N LYS A 249 8.42 51.83 7.73
CA LYS A 249 7.16 52.34 7.15
C LYS A 249 6.57 51.42 6.07
N LYS A 250 7.38 50.58 5.42
CA LYS A 250 6.96 49.60 4.41
C LYS A 250 6.44 48.27 4.99
N TRP A 251 6.40 48.09 6.32
CA TRP A 251 6.03 46.81 6.94
C TRP A 251 4.68 46.27 6.44
N LEU A 252 3.69 47.15 6.27
CA LEU A 252 2.35 46.75 5.83
C LEU A 252 2.34 46.36 4.34
N ALA A 253 3.14 47.05 3.53
CA ALA A 253 3.31 46.75 2.11
C ALA A 253 4.03 45.39 1.90
N ILE A 254 4.79 44.92 2.89
CA ILE A 254 5.44 43.60 2.88
C ILE A 254 4.51 42.54 3.49
N HIS A 255 3.85 42.84 4.62
CA HIS A 255 2.96 41.90 5.33
C HIS A 255 1.78 41.44 4.47
N LYS A 256 1.12 42.36 3.75
CA LYS A 256 -0.06 42.05 2.93
C LYS A 256 0.23 41.00 1.84
N PRO A 257 1.20 41.20 0.92
CA PRO A 257 1.47 40.23 -0.13
C PRO A 257 1.95 38.89 0.40
N LEU A 258 2.72 38.86 1.50
CA LEU A 258 3.14 37.61 2.13
C LEU A 258 1.94 36.79 2.64
N GLY A 259 1.00 37.44 3.33
CA GLY A 259 -0.21 36.77 3.83
C GLY A 259 -1.13 36.29 2.71
N THR A 260 -1.39 37.12 1.69
CA THR A 260 -2.25 36.71 0.56
C THR A 260 -1.58 35.68 -0.34
N GLY A 261 -0.28 35.84 -0.62
CA GLY A 261 0.48 34.90 -1.44
C GLY A 261 0.58 33.53 -0.79
N GLY A 262 0.84 33.49 0.53
CA GLY A 262 0.82 32.25 1.30
C GLY A 262 -0.55 31.55 1.26
N ALA A 263 -1.65 32.28 1.45
CA ALA A 263 -3.00 31.69 1.36
C ALA A 263 -3.31 31.13 -0.04
N LEU A 264 -2.90 31.82 -1.11
CA LEU A 264 -3.07 31.32 -2.49
C LEU A 264 -2.27 30.04 -2.76
N LEU A 265 -1.02 29.97 -2.29
CA LEU A 265 -0.23 28.74 -2.36
C LEU A 265 -0.85 27.60 -1.56
N GLY A 266 -1.49 27.91 -0.42
CA GLY A 266 -2.25 26.94 0.36
C GLY A 266 -3.40 26.33 -0.44
N ILE A 267 -4.15 27.15 -1.18
CA ILE A 267 -5.22 26.68 -2.07
C ILE A 267 -4.67 25.80 -3.20
N ILE A 268 -3.56 26.21 -3.82
CA ILE A 268 -2.89 25.42 -4.87
C ILE A 268 -2.45 24.06 -4.31
N GLY A 269 -1.83 24.05 -3.12
CA GLY A 269 -1.43 22.83 -2.43
C GLY A 269 -2.61 21.91 -2.16
N LEU A 270 -3.75 22.43 -1.68
CA LEU A 270 -4.97 21.62 -1.53
C LEU A 270 -5.48 21.08 -2.86
N GLY A 271 -5.44 21.87 -3.94
CA GLY A 271 -5.81 21.41 -5.28
C GLY A 271 -4.97 20.21 -5.74
N PHE A 272 -3.66 20.26 -5.54
CA PHE A 272 -2.78 19.10 -5.77
C PHE A 272 -3.10 17.94 -4.82
N GLY A 273 -3.48 18.20 -3.57
CA GLY A 273 -3.89 17.16 -2.62
C GLY A 273 -5.18 16.44 -3.03
N VAL A 274 -6.18 17.19 -3.50
CA VAL A 274 -7.41 16.63 -4.06
C VAL A 274 -7.09 15.82 -5.31
N ARG A 275 -6.27 16.36 -6.23
CA ARG A 275 -5.84 15.63 -7.44
C ARG A 275 -5.07 14.36 -7.11
N MET A 276 -4.20 14.42 -6.10
CA MET A 276 -3.42 13.28 -5.60
C MET A 276 -4.36 12.18 -5.13
N VAL A 277 -5.28 12.50 -4.22
CA VAL A 277 -6.27 11.54 -3.70
C VAL A 277 -7.13 10.99 -4.83
N ALA A 278 -7.58 11.82 -5.76
CA ALA A 278 -8.38 11.38 -6.90
C ALA A 278 -7.63 10.43 -7.86
N LEU A 279 -6.29 10.47 -7.88
CA LEU A 279 -5.46 9.56 -8.68
C LEU A 279 -5.00 8.33 -7.91
N SER A 280 -4.90 8.41 -6.59
CA SER A 280 -4.47 7.29 -5.77
C SER A 280 -5.68 6.49 -5.28
N THR A 281 -6.48 7.07 -4.39
CA THR A 281 -7.52 6.34 -3.66
C THR A 281 -8.95 6.63 -4.11
N GLY A 282 -9.20 7.75 -4.79
CA GLY A 282 -10.54 8.24 -5.12
C GLY A 282 -11.38 8.73 -3.93
N MET A 283 -11.05 8.32 -2.70
CA MET A 283 -11.83 8.63 -1.50
C MET A 283 -11.24 9.79 -0.69
N HIS A 284 -11.95 10.91 -0.68
CA HIS A 284 -11.59 12.09 0.11
C HIS A 284 -12.01 11.93 1.59
N PHE A 285 -11.27 12.59 2.51
CA PHE A 285 -11.62 12.71 3.94
C PHE A 285 -11.60 11.44 4.81
N ARG A 286 -10.97 10.36 4.34
CA ARG A 286 -10.79 9.13 5.15
C ARG A 286 -9.85 9.31 6.34
N VAL A 287 -8.81 10.13 6.17
CA VAL A 287 -7.78 10.34 7.19
C VAL A 287 -7.98 11.64 7.97
N PRO A 288 -7.68 11.68 9.29
CA PRO A 288 -7.76 12.89 10.09
C PRO A 288 -6.94 14.07 9.53
N HIS A 289 -5.83 13.78 8.85
CA HIS A 289 -5.00 14.79 8.16
C HIS A 289 -5.81 15.62 7.16
N ALA A 290 -6.74 15.02 6.40
CA ALA A 290 -7.55 15.72 5.40
C ALA A 290 -8.54 16.71 6.05
N TRP A 291 -9.15 16.32 7.17
CA TRP A 291 -10.03 17.20 7.96
C TRP A 291 -9.26 18.35 8.62
N LEU A 292 -8.09 18.04 9.17
CA LEU A 292 -7.21 19.03 9.76
C LEU A 292 -6.72 20.03 8.70
N GLY A 293 -6.29 19.54 7.54
CA GLY A 293 -5.79 20.37 6.44
C GLY A 293 -6.84 21.30 5.84
N THR A 294 -8.08 20.84 5.66
CA THR A 294 -9.18 21.69 5.19
C THR A 294 -9.56 22.78 6.20
N THR A 295 -9.65 22.43 7.48
CA THR A 295 -9.89 23.39 8.56
C THR A 295 -8.78 24.44 8.63
N THR A 296 -7.53 24.00 8.53
CA THR A 296 -6.36 24.88 8.46
C THR A 296 -6.45 25.84 7.28
N LEU A 297 -6.82 25.36 6.09
CA LEU A 297 -6.93 26.21 4.90
C LEU A 297 -8.00 27.28 5.07
N VAL A 298 -9.16 26.94 5.65
CA VAL A 298 -10.24 27.89 5.92
C VAL A 298 -9.71 29.05 6.78
N LEU A 299 -8.99 28.75 7.86
CA LEU A 299 -8.41 29.78 8.73
C LEU A 299 -7.29 30.57 8.05
N ALA A 300 -6.44 29.89 7.28
CA ALA A 300 -5.35 30.51 6.53
C ALA A 300 -5.87 31.52 5.48
N VAL A 301 -7.00 31.22 4.83
CA VAL A 301 -7.68 32.11 3.87
C VAL A 301 -8.46 33.21 4.59
N ALA A 302 -9.11 32.90 5.72
CA ALA A 302 -9.85 33.90 6.50
C ALA A 302 -8.93 35.01 7.04
N ALA A 303 -7.69 34.70 7.43
CA ALA A 303 -6.74 35.66 7.99
C ALA A 303 -6.49 36.89 7.08
N PRO A 304 -6.08 36.76 5.79
CA PRO A 304 -5.92 37.90 4.89
C PRO A 304 -7.25 38.55 4.51
N ILE A 305 -8.38 37.83 4.43
CA ILE A 305 -9.69 38.45 4.18
C ILE A 305 -10.04 39.41 5.32
N LEU A 306 -9.90 38.96 6.57
CA LEU A 306 -10.07 39.81 7.75
C LEU A 306 -9.09 40.99 7.74
N GLY A 307 -7.82 40.72 7.36
CA GLY A 307 -6.77 41.71 7.12
C GLY A 307 -7.23 42.86 6.23
N GLN A 308 -7.82 42.53 5.08
CA GLN A 308 -8.27 43.47 4.07
C GLN A 308 -9.56 44.17 4.50
N SER A 309 -10.48 43.46 5.16
CA SER A 309 -11.76 44.01 5.62
C SER A 309 -11.59 45.18 6.60
N MET A 310 -10.51 45.19 7.41
CA MET A 310 -10.19 46.29 8.34
C MET A 310 -10.04 47.66 7.67
N PHE A 311 -9.76 47.71 6.35
CA PHE A 311 -9.66 48.96 5.59
C PHE A 311 -11.00 49.46 5.06
N LYS A 312 -12.01 48.58 4.96
CA LYS A 312 -13.36 48.90 4.47
C LYS A 312 -14.34 49.19 5.60
N VAL A 313 -14.13 48.57 6.76
CA VAL A 313 -15.04 48.63 7.91
C VAL A 313 -14.88 49.96 8.68
N LYS A 314 -15.99 50.71 8.80
CA LYS A 314 -16.05 51.99 9.56
C LYS A 314 -16.38 51.81 11.05
N LYS A 315 -17.23 50.85 11.40
CA LYS A 315 -17.64 50.51 12.79
C LYS A 315 -16.99 49.18 13.22
N ASN A 316 -16.59 49.00 14.48
CA ASN A 316 -15.99 47.74 15.00
C ASN A 316 -14.60 47.37 14.45
N LYS A 317 -13.84 48.34 13.92
CA LYS A 317 -12.48 48.11 13.39
C LYS A 317 -11.51 47.49 14.42
N ALA A 318 -11.68 47.81 15.70
CA ALA A 318 -10.88 47.23 16.78
C ALA A 318 -11.15 45.72 16.95
N GLU A 319 -12.41 45.30 16.86
CA GLU A 319 -12.80 43.90 16.95
C GLU A 319 -12.30 43.09 15.74
N VAL A 320 -12.45 43.62 14.53
CA VAL A 320 -11.91 42.97 13.32
C VAL A 320 -10.40 42.79 13.42
N ARG A 321 -9.67 43.78 13.98
CA ARG A 321 -8.23 43.68 14.21
C ARG A 321 -7.87 42.65 15.28
N LYS A 322 -8.68 42.54 16.33
CA LYS A 322 -8.51 41.51 17.37
C LYS A 322 -8.71 40.12 16.76
N LEU A 323 -9.79 39.95 15.99
CA LEU A 323 -10.11 38.70 15.30
C LEU A 323 -9.03 38.30 14.30
N HIS A 324 -8.59 39.21 13.42
CA HIS A 324 -7.50 38.96 12.47
C HIS A 324 -6.22 38.44 13.15
N ARG A 325 -5.86 39.00 14.31
CA ARG A 325 -4.67 38.56 15.07
C ARG A 325 -4.85 37.16 15.66
N TRP A 326 -6.02 36.84 16.20
CA TRP A 326 -6.29 35.52 16.77
C TRP A 326 -6.39 34.45 15.68
N VAL A 327 -7.16 34.73 14.61
CA VAL A 327 -7.29 33.83 13.45
C VAL A 327 -5.93 33.60 12.80
N GLY A 328 -5.12 34.63 12.59
CA GLY A 328 -3.78 34.48 12.01
C GLY A 328 -2.83 33.63 12.87
N ARG A 329 -2.90 33.71 14.20
CA ARG A 329 -2.11 32.87 15.10
C ARG A 329 -2.58 31.42 15.09
N ALA A 330 -3.90 31.22 15.19
CA ALA A 330 -4.50 29.90 15.14
C ALA A 330 -4.18 29.19 13.82
N ALA A 331 -4.29 29.91 12.70
CA ALA A 331 -3.93 29.40 11.38
C ALA A 331 -2.47 28.91 11.33
N ILE A 332 -1.50 29.71 11.80
CA ILE A 332 -0.08 29.30 11.77
C ILE A 332 0.20 28.08 12.65
N ILE A 333 -0.41 28.01 13.84
CA ILE A 333 -0.27 26.83 14.72
C ILE A 333 -0.86 25.59 14.03
N LEU A 334 -2.07 25.70 13.48
CA LEU A 334 -2.73 24.59 12.80
C LEU A 334 -2.02 24.19 11.51
N MET A 335 -1.40 25.13 10.77
CA MET A 335 -0.54 24.81 9.63
C MET A 335 0.65 23.95 10.04
N ALA A 336 1.32 24.28 11.15
CA ALA A 336 2.42 23.47 11.67
C ALA A 336 1.95 22.05 12.05
N LEU A 337 0.83 21.95 12.77
CA LEU A 337 0.23 20.65 13.15
C LEU A 337 -0.20 19.84 11.92
N THR A 338 -0.76 20.49 10.91
CA THR A 338 -1.16 19.85 9.66
C THR A 338 0.06 19.29 8.94
N ILE A 339 1.15 20.06 8.82
CA ILE A 339 2.38 19.59 8.20
C ILE A 339 2.95 18.39 8.96
N ILE A 340 3.01 18.45 10.29
CA ILE A 340 3.49 17.33 11.11
C ILE A 340 2.62 16.09 10.89
N SER A 341 1.30 16.20 10.93
CA SER A 341 0.39 15.07 10.68
C SER A 341 0.57 14.48 9.28
N GLY A 342 0.84 15.31 8.27
CA GLY A 342 1.11 14.84 6.91
C GLY A 342 2.45 14.11 6.78
N LEU A 343 3.47 14.55 7.53
CA LEU A 343 4.77 13.86 7.58
C LEU A 343 4.67 12.48 8.27
N PHE A 344 3.88 12.37 9.35
CA PHE A 344 3.57 11.08 9.98
C PHE A 344 2.84 10.15 9.01
N GLN A 345 1.83 10.65 8.30
CA GLN A 345 1.09 9.85 7.31
C GLN A 345 1.98 9.41 6.13
N ALA A 346 3.00 10.20 5.80
CA ALA A 346 3.99 9.84 4.78
C ALA A 346 5.10 8.90 5.29
N GLY A 347 5.08 8.51 6.57
CA GLY A 347 6.10 7.66 7.19
C GLY A 347 7.47 8.32 7.34
N ILE A 348 7.53 9.66 7.34
CA ILE A 348 8.78 10.44 7.48
C ILE A 348 9.10 10.70 8.95
N LEU A 349 8.08 10.87 9.79
CA LEU A 349 8.15 11.02 11.25
C LEU A 349 7.50 9.80 11.89
#